data_AF-A0A1Y4A7B5-F1
#
_entry.id   AF-A0A1Y4A7B5-F1
#
_cell.length_a   1.000
_cell.length_b   1.000
_cell.length_c   1.000
_cell.angle_alpha   90.00
_cell.angle_beta   90.00
_cell.angle_gamma   90.00
#
_symmetry.space_group_name_H-M   'P 1'
#
loop_
_entity.id
_entity.type
_entity.pdbx_description
1 polymer ?
#
loop_
_entity_poly.entity_id
_entity_poly.type
_entity_poly.pdbx_seq_one_letter_code
_entity_poly.pdbx_strand_id
1 'polypeptide(L)'
;MKFFGHTLLAAALLLALLLPSCAKEESESYATYEKMALASWIRLNRPDLEENLQEDGGYYVDVLKVGNKDAAPINDTICWVKFDFSGRDLSGNIILTRREMDAKLAGTFTKYTHYVPYYRYCGEINTSLIEGTRLAMRNTLTLGETYYEKYKNERGFESREILLREGSEVVLYMPSSVVGGAEGDGGYEGQYTLDTNRPFIVTMTICDTVKNPLESEGSAVDAFCEGDGGLRVYDTKENKRPEKADDANHPYNITERWVNACDTVPQVYVDYRYHPGDAIRFPERYQSAYEPYAAFDKLEQDIADALKERFGSEEGTYPDVKELTDSVKMDGKAKIWYIGRFLDGFIFDTNIDEVKKLIYGEVKSTGSAFEYTPEEGGAISAWYYTIPNLKFGQWAAMVTTSTNAYGSSGVSGSSSTSTTTSGYSSSYLDYLNYLNYANSYYGMNGYYGGYYGGYYGGYYGGYYDYYGYGSGYDDTTTTTTTTSVTTEIPPFTPLLFQIYVEPSDEADEE
;
A
#
# COMPACT_ATOMS: atom_id res chain seq x y z
N MET A 1 -7.01 49.42 80.41
CA MET A 1 -5.81 49.60 79.55
C MET A 1 -5.19 48.24 79.36
N LYS A 2 -5.48 47.63 78.21
CA LYS A 2 -4.60 47.62 77.03
C LYS A 2 -3.44 46.63 77.24
N PHE A 3 -3.59 45.42 76.71
CA PHE A 3 -3.17 45.09 75.34
C PHE A 3 -1.70 45.46 75.15
N PHE A 4 -0.77 44.51 75.30
CA PHE A 4 0.53 44.48 74.60
C PHE A 4 1.34 43.20 74.94
N GLY A 5 0.67 42.04 75.08
CA GLY A 5 1.34 40.77 75.40
C GLY A 5 1.21 39.66 74.36
N HIS A 6 0.32 39.80 73.38
CA HIS A 6 -0.01 38.73 72.42
C HIS A 6 0.32 39.05 70.96
N THR A 7 0.82 40.24 70.66
CA THR A 7 1.18 40.66 69.30
C THR A 7 2.62 40.35 68.90
N LEU A 8 3.52 39.97 69.82
CA LEU A 8 4.90 39.61 69.46
C LEU A 8 5.13 38.10 69.25
N LEU A 9 4.33 37.23 69.88
CA LEU A 9 4.45 35.78 69.67
C LEU A 9 3.71 35.28 68.42
N ALA A 10 2.64 35.98 67.99
CA ALA A 10 1.97 35.67 66.72
C ALA A 10 2.84 36.05 65.51
N ALA A 11 3.66 37.10 65.60
CA ALA A 11 4.56 37.50 64.51
C ALA A 11 5.74 36.52 64.33
N ALA A 12 6.25 35.93 65.42
CA ALA A 12 7.33 34.94 65.35
C ALA A 12 6.85 33.56 64.84
N LEU A 13 5.60 33.17 65.14
CA LEU A 13 5.03 31.93 64.60
C LEU A 13 4.57 32.05 63.13
N LEU A 14 4.18 33.24 62.69
CA LEU A 14 3.84 33.48 61.27
C LEU A 14 5.07 33.63 60.37
N LEU A 15 6.25 34.02 60.90
CA LEU A 15 7.49 34.04 60.12
C LEU A 15 8.17 32.66 59.98
N ALA A 16 7.80 31.67 60.81
CA ALA A 16 8.24 30.28 60.63
C ALA A 16 7.43 29.51 59.57
N LEU A 17 6.32 30.10 59.07
CA LEU A 17 5.51 29.57 57.97
C LEU A 17 5.87 30.16 56.60
N LEU A 18 6.93 30.99 56.54
CA LEU A 18 7.49 31.56 55.31
C LEU A 18 8.87 30.98 54.99
N LEU A 19 9.10 29.71 55.35
CA LEU A 19 10.05 28.92 54.58
C LEU A 19 9.43 28.76 53.19
N PRO A 20 10.14 29.13 52.10
CA PRO A 20 9.66 28.78 50.77
C PRO A 20 9.58 27.27 50.77
N SER A 21 8.35 26.75 50.83
CA SER A 21 8.06 25.49 50.17
C SER A 21 8.26 25.80 48.69
N CYS A 22 9.51 25.82 48.26
CA CYS A 22 9.88 25.22 47.00
C CYS A 22 9.56 23.74 47.18
N ALA A 23 8.27 23.39 47.21
CA ALA A 23 7.81 22.21 46.55
C ALA A 23 8.28 22.43 45.12
N LYS A 24 9.47 21.88 44.84
CA LYS A 24 9.91 21.63 43.49
C LYS A 24 8.74 20.81 42.95
N GLU A 25 7.87 21.43 42.16
CA GLU A 25 7.05 20.66 41.23
C GLU A 25 8.08 19.98 40.36
N GLU A 26 8.55 18.81 40.80
CA GLU A 26 9.01 17.81 39.88
C GLU A 26 7.78 17.51 39.06
N SER A 27 7.64 18.24 37.96
CA SER A 27 6.86 17.79 36.83
C SER A 27 7.56 16.50 36.38
N GLU A 28 7.35 15.41 37.11
CA GLU A 28 7.53 14.08 36.58
C GLU A 28 6.74 14.10 35.27
N SER A 29 7.48 14.03 34.17
CA SER A 29 6.90 14.25 32.86
C SER A 29 5.82 13.19 32.66
N TYR A 30 4.74 13.53 31.97
CA TYR A 30 3.65 12.60 31.64
C TYR A 30 4.18 11.23 31.16
N ALA A 31 5.27 11.23 30.38
CA ALA A 31 5.97 10.05 29.91
C ALA A 31 6.47 9.12 31.03
N THR A 32 6.94 9.68 32.16
CA THR A 32 7.35 8.88 33.33
C THR A 32 6.15 8.15 33.94
N TYR A 33 5.04 8.85 34.17
CA TYR A 33 3.82 8.26 34.71
C TYR A 33 3.23 7.19 33.78
N GLU A 34 3.21 7.45 32.47
CA GLU A 34 2.72 6.48 31.49
C GLU A 34 3.57 5.21 31.49
N LYS A 35 4.90 5.33 31.47
CA LYS A 35 5.81 4.17 31.54
C LYS A 35 5.59 3.37 32.81
N MET A 36 5.41 4.03 33.97
CA MET A 36 5.08 3.36 35.23
C MET A 36 3.72 2.66 35.18
N ALA A 37 2.73 3.27 34.55
CA ALA A 37 1.40 2.69 34.37
C ALA A 37 1.44 1.46 33.45
N LEU A 38 2.18 1.53 32.33
CA LEU A 38 2.38 0.41 31.42
C LEU A 38 3.13 -0.74 32.11
N ALA A 39 4.22 -0.46 32.83
CA ALA A 39 4.94 -1.47 33.61
C ALA A 39 4.05 -2.15 34.65
N SER A 40 3.18 -1.37 35.32
CA SER A 40 2.20 -1.91 36.27
C SER A 40 1.14 -2.76 35.57
N TRP A 41 0.68 -2.35 34.39
CA TRP A 41 -0.24 -3.13 33.57
C TRP A 41 0.39 -4.46 33.14
N ILE A 42 1.67 -4.46 32.74
CA ILE A 42 2.41 -5.68 32.39
C ILE A 42 2.52 -6.60 33.59
N ARG A 43 2.90 -6.11 34.78
CA ARG A 43 2.95 -6.92 36.00
C ARG A 43 1.63 -7.61 36.33
N LEU A 44 0.50 -6.94 36.09
CA LEU A 44 -0.83 -7.48 36.40
C LEU A 44 -1.34 -8.45 35.33
N ASN A 45 -1.12 -8.15 34.05
CA ASN A 45 -1.75 -8.87 32.94
C ASN A 45 -0.80 -9.85 32.24
N ARG A 46 0.49 -9.55 32.21
CA ARG A 46 1.57 -10.30 31.53
C ARG A 46 2.85 -10.38 32.39
N PRO A 47 2.78 -10.91 33.62
CA PRO A 47 3.92 -10.92 34.55
C PRO A 47 5.13 -11.68 34.00
N ASP A 48 4.93 -12.61 33.07
CA ASP A 48 6.00 -13.33 32.39
C ASP A 48 6.84 -12.45 31.46
N LEU A 49 6.36 -11.26 31.08
CA LEU A 49 7.06 -10.32 30.21
C LEU A 49 7.81 -9.22 30.97
N GLU A 50 7.77 -9.18 32.31
CA GLU A 50 8.34 -8.07 33.09
C GLU A 50 9.84 -7.86 32.79
N GLU A 51 10.58 -8.95 32.57
CA GLU A 51 12.00 -8.95 32.21
C GLU A 51 12.27 -8.73 30.70
N ASN A 52 11.22 -8.68 29.85
CA ASN A 52 11.33 -8.47 28.40
C ASN A 52 11.23 -6.98 28.02
N LEU A 53 11.51 -6.06 28.95
CA LEU A 53 11.59 -4.64 28.65
C LEU A 53 12.76 -4.36 27.70
N GLN A 54 12.50 -3.66 26.60
CA GLN A 54 13.51 -3.15 25.70
C GLN A 54 13.87 -1.72 26.13
N GLU A 55 15.09 -1.53 26.63
CA GLU A 55 15.56 -0.23 27.14
C GLU A 55 15.44 0.88 26.09
N ASP A 56 15.82 0.56 24.85
CA ASP A 56 15.62 1.46 23.71
C ASP A 56 14.13 1.47 23.32
N GLY A 57 13.47 2.60 23.58
CA GLY A 57 12.04 2.79 23.34
C GLY A 57 11.12 2.46 24.54
N GLY A 58 11.59 1.66 25.52
CA GLY A 58 10.84 1.37 26.74
C GLY A 58 9.56 0.55 26.51
N TYR A 59 9.55 -0.32 25.49
CA TYR A 59 8.44 -1.22 25.17
C TYR A 59 8.73 -2.65 25.62
N TYR A 60 7.70 -3.47 25.78
CA TYR A 60 7.84 -4.89 26.09
C TYR A 60 7.56 -5.74 24.86
N VAL A 61 8.26 -6.87 24.73
CA VAL A 61 8.08 -7.79 23.60
C VAL A 61 7.72 -9.20 24.04
N ASP A 62 6.71 -9.77 23.37
CA ASP A 62 6.30 -11.17 23.45
C ASP A 62 6.56 -11.82 22.10
N VAL A 63 7.62 -12.62 22.01
CA VAL A 63 7.95 -13.33 20.77
C VAL A 63 7.13 -14.62 20.71
N LEU A 64 6.15 -14.66 19.80
CA LEU A 64 5.28 -15.81 19.59
C LEU A 64 5.94 -16.84 18.65
N LYS A 65 6.64 -16.37 17.61
CA LYS A 65 7.43 -17.19 16.69
C LYS A 65 8.73 -16.49 16.33
N VAL A 66 9.83 -17.24 16.35
CA VAL A 66 11.17 -16.73 15.97
C VAL A 66 11.32 -16.45 14.47
N GLY A 67 10.48 -17.04 13.63
CA GLY A 67 10.56 -16.93 12.17
C GLY A 67 11.52 -17.92 11.52
N ASN A 68 11.68 -17.79 10.21
CA ASN A 68 12.53 -18.62 9.38
C ASN A 68 14.01 -18.34 9.69
N LYS A 69 14.72 -19.36 10.17
CA LYS A 69 16.14 -19.25 10.56
C LYS A 69 17.07 -19.08 9.36
N ASP A 70 16.65 -19.56 8.19
CA ASP A 70 17.44 -19.47 6.96
C ASP A 70 17.26 -18.11 6.27
N ALA A 71 16.21 -17.35 6.62
CA ALA A 71 16.01 -15.98 6.16
C ALA A 71 16.94 -15.02 6.91
N ALA A 72 17.49 -14.02 6.21
CA ALA A 72 18.30 -12.98 6.85
C ALA A 72 17.45 -12.17 7.87
N PRO A 73 18.05 -11.67 8.97
CA PRO A 73 17.34 -10.78 9.88
C PRO A 73 17.03 -9.45 9.18
N ILE A 74 15.94 -8.80 9.58
CA ILE A 74 15.50 -7.52 8.99
C ILE A 74 16.60 -6.44 9.11
N ASN A 75 17.40 -6.51 10.17
CA ASN A 75 18.46 -5.53 10.41
C ASN A 75 19.77 -5.78 9.64
N ASP A 76 19.88 -6.88 8.89
CA ASP A 76 21.03 -7.22 8.04
C ASP A 76 21.35 -6.10 7.04
N THR A 77 20.31 -5.53 6.44
CA THR A 77 20.44 -4.42 5.49
C THR A 77 19.19 -3.55 5.53
N ILE A 78 19.22 -2.43 4.82
CA ILE A 78 18.02 -1.62 4.61
C ILE A 78 17.12 -2.35 3.63
N CYS A 79 15.84 -2.50 3.98
CA CYS A 79 14.87 -3.19 3.16
C CYS A 79 13.47 -2.59 3.32
N TRP A 80 12.57 -3.01 2.45
CA TRP A 80 11.13 -2.90 2.64
C TRP A 80 10.62 -4.15 3.31
N VAL A 81 9.71 -4.00 4.27
CA VAL A 81 9.16 -5.11 5.04
C VAL A 81 7.68 -5.22 4.71
N LYS A 82 7.24 -6.43 4.33
CA LYS A 82 5.82 -6.77 4.32
C LYS A 82 5.46 -7.37 5.68
N PHE A 83 4.47 -6.82 6.36
CA PHE A 83 4.06 -7.35 7.66
C PHE A 83 2.57 -7.16 7.89
N ASP A 84 1.94 -8.23 8.37
CA ASP A 84 0.58 -8.17 8.88
C ASP A 84 0.56 -7.42 10.22
N PHE A 85 -0.53 -6.71 10.49
CA PHE A 85 -0.60 -5.76 11.59
C PHE A 85 -2.01 -5.67 12.17
N SER A 86 -2.10 -5.73 13.51
CA SER A 86 -3.32 -5.41 14.25
C SER A 86 -2.93 -4.72 15.56
N GLY A 87 -3.46 -3.54 15.77
CA GLY A 87 -3.16 -2.63 16.87
C GLY A 87 -4.37 -2.40 17.76
N ARG A 88 -4.15 -2.49 19.08
CA ARG A 88 -5.18 -2.42 20.11
C ARG A 88 -4.80 -1.51 21.26
N ASP A 89 -5.78 -0.90 21.91
CA ASP A 89 -5.54 -0.23 23.19
C ASP A 89 -5.30 -1.26 24.33
N LEU A 90 -4.98 -0.78 25.54
CA LEU A 90 -4.78 -1.65 26.70
C LEU A 90 -6.06 -2.37 27.19
N SER A 91 -7.23 -1.96 26.72
CA SER A 91 -8.50 -2.65 26.99
C SER A 91 -8.79 -3.76 25.97
N GLY A 92 -7.96 -3.89 24.93
CA GLY A 92 -8.09 -4.87 23.86
C GLY A 92 -8.96 -4.41 22.69
N ASN A 93 -9.42 -3.15 22.68
CA ASN A 93 -10.21 -2.60 21.58
C ASN A 93 -9.32 -2.42 20.34
N ILE A 94 -9.83 -2.83 19.17
CA ILE A 94 -9.12 -2.64 17.90
C ILE A 94 -9.13 -1.15 17.57
N ILE A 95 -7.95 -0.63 17.24
CA ILE A 95 -7.74 0.76 16.79
C ILE A 95 -7.41 0.79 15.30
N LEU A 96 -6.59 -0.15 14.84
CA LEU A 96 -6.09 -0.22 13.47
C LEU A 96 -5.77 -1.68 13.13
N THR A 97 -6.22 -2.18 11.99
CA THR A 97 -5.97 -3.56 11.58
C THR A 97 -5.87 -3.72 10.07
N ARG A 98 -4.93 -4.56 9.64
CA ARG A 98 -4.81 -5.08 8.26
C ARG A 98 -5.51 -6.43 8.09
N ARG A 99 -5.96 -7.03 9.20
CA ARG A 99 -6.63 -8.33 9.22
C ARG A 99 -8.12 -8.14 8.99
N GLU A 100 -8.59 -8.70 7.89
CA GLU A 100 -10.01 -8.75 7.52
C GLU A 100 -10.91 -9.24 8.68
N MET A 101 -10.50 -10.32 9.34
CA MET A 101 -11.27 -10.93 10.43
C MET A 101 -11.38 -10.02 11.66
N ASP A 102 -10.33 -9.25 11.98
CA ASP A 102 -10.37 -8.27 13.06
C ASP A 102 -11.24 -7.07 12.68
N ALA A 103 -11.16 -6.59 11.43
CA ALA A 103 -12.03 -5.51 10.94
C ALA A 103 -13.52 -5.92 11.01
N LYS A 104 -13.83 -7.18 10.70
CA LYS A 104 -15.18 -7.75 10.86
C LYS A 104 -15.61 -7.81 12.31
N LEU A 105 -14.74 -8.25 13.20
CA LEU A 105 -15.03 -8.28 14.64
C LEU A 105 -15.27 -6.87 15.20
N ALA A 106 -14.53 -5.88 14.72
CA ALA A 106 -14.70 -4.47 15.07
C ALA A 106 -15.92 -3.81 14.42
N GLY A 107 -16.56 -4.47 13.44
CA GLY A 107 -17.67 -3.91 12.68
C GLY A 107 -17.26 -2.81 11.68
N THR A 108 -15.97 -2.67 11.39
CA THR A 108 -15.41 -1.67 10.47
C THR A 108 -15.03 -2.23 9.10
N PHE A 109 -15.18 -3.55 8.92
CA PHE A 109 -14.94 -4.18 7.62
C PHE A 109 -15.70 -3.48 6.51
N THR A 110 -15.01 -3.29 5.39
CA THR A 110 -15.65 -2.89 4.16
C THR A 110 -15.05 -3.54 2.93
N LYS A 111 -15.88 -3.74 1.91
CA LYS A 111 -15.50 -4.42 0.66
C LYS A 111 -14.70 -3.55 -0.31
N TYR A 112 -14.53 -2.27 0.01
CA TYR A 112 -13.64 -1.35 -0.70
C TYR A 112 -12.18 -1.45 -0.21
N THR A 113 -11.93 -2.28 0.79
CA THR A 113 -10.62 -2.35 1.44
C THR A 113 -9.89 -3.60 1.03
N HIS A 114 -8.68 -3.42 0.51
CA HIS A 114 -7.77 -4.51 0.19
C HIS A 114 -7.00 -4.95 1.44
N TYR A 115 -7.59 -5.82 2.26
CA TYR A 115 -6.98 -6.30 3.50
C TYR A 115 -5.76 -7.19 3.22
N VAL A 116 -4.60 -6.55 3.05
CA VAL A 116 -3.29 -7.18 2.85
C VAL A 116 -2.26 -6.63 3.84
N PRO A 117 -1.15 -7.35 4.10
CA PRO A 117 -0.05 -6.84 4.92
C PRO A 117 0.41 -5.44 4.52
N TYR A 118 0.87 -4.65 5.50
CA TYR A 118 1.56 -3.41 5.19
C TYR A 118 2.82 -3.69 4.39
N TYR A 119 3.19 -2.78 3.51
CA TYR A 119 4.49 -2.76 2.85
C TYR A 119 5.15 -1.40 3.05
N ARG A 120 6.23 -1.38 3.85
CA ARG A 120 6.84 -0.13 4.34
C ARG A 120 8.35 -0.21 4.36
N TYR A 121 8.97 0.94 4.17
CA TYR A 121 10.42 1.09 4.25
C TYR A 121 10.91 0.94 5.69
N CYS A 122 11.89 0.06 5.91
CA CYS A 122 12.53 -0.17 7.20
C CYS A 122 14.03 0.14 7.10
N GLY A 123 14.36 1.42 7.21
CA GLY A 123 15.74 1.92 7.18
C GLY A 123 16.29 2.37 8.53
N GLU A 124 17.47 2.97 8.47
CA GLU A 124 18.11 3.60 9.65
C GLU A 124 17.29 4.81 10.15
N ILE A 125 16.79 5.63 9.22
CA ILE A 125 15.88 6.74 9.50
C ILE A 125 14.45 6.24 9.36
N ASN A 126 13.64 6.45 10.40
CA ASN A 126 12.21 6.16 10.33
C ASN A 126 11.45 7.27 9.63
N THR A 127 10.68 6.90 8.61
CA THR A 127 9.84 7.83 7.84
C THR A 127 8.41 7.32 7.66
N SER A 128 8.14 6.04 7.93
CA SER A 128 6.89 5.39 7.52
C SER A 128 6.32 4.37 8.51
N LEU A 129 7.06 4.02 9.58
CA LEU A 129 6.65 3.03 10.57
C LEU A 129 6.33 3.70 11.90
N ILE A 130 5.47 3.06 12.70
CA ILE A 130 5.38 3.36 14.13
C ILE A 130 6.75 3.08 14.75
N GLU A 131 7.31 4.02 15.52
CA GLU A 131 8.70 3.94 15.96
C GLU A 131 9.01 2.65 16.75
N GLY A 132 8.11 2.23 17.63
CA GLY A 132 8.29 0.97 18.37
C GLY A 132 8.32 -0.27 17.46
N THR A 133 7.57 -0.29 16.35
CA THR A 133 7.66 -1.38 15.38
C THR A 133 8.99 -1.37 14.63
N ARG A 134 9.51 -0.20 14.27
CA ARG A 134 10.82 -0.08 13.63
C ARG A 134 11.93 -0.52 14.59
N LEU A 135 11.90 -0.07 15.84
CA LEU A 135 12.86 -0.49 16.87
C LEU A 135 12.84 -2.00 17.04
N ALA A 136 11.66 -2.62 17.11
CA ALA A 136 11.56 -4.07 17.22
C ALA A 136 12.12 -4.82 15.99
N MET A 137 11.96 -4.27 14.79
CA MET A 137 12.49 -4.84 13.55
C MET A 137 14.01 -4.63 13.39
N ARG A 138 14.57 -3.54 13.92
CA ARG A 138 15.97 -3.15 13.69
C ARG A 138 16.92 -3.55 14.83
N ASN A 139 16.44 -3.61 16.07
CA ASN A 139 17.28 -3.91 17.22
C ASN A 139 17.33 -5.40 17.53
N THR A 140 18.40 -5.82 18.21
CA THR A 140 18.43 -7.12 18.88
C THR A 140 17.50 -7.08 20.08
N LEU A 141 16.45 -7.89 20.03
CA LEU A 141 15.49 -8.03 21.12
C LEU A 141 16.09 -8.88 22.23
N THR A 142 15.97 -8.44 23.48
CA THR A 142 16.45 -9.20 24.64
C THR A 142 15.29 -9.81 25.41
N LEU A 143 15.34 -11.11 25.62
CA LEU A 143 14.40 -11.87 26.43
C LEU A 143 14.92 -12.00 27.87
N GLY A 144 13.99 -11.90 28.82
CA GLY A 144 14.20 -12.24 30.22
C GLY A 144 14.56 -13.71 30.41
N GLU A 145 15.28 -14.02 31.47
CA GLU A 145 15.72 -15.39 31.76
C GLU A 145 14.52 -16.28 32.08
N THR A 146 13.61 -15.77 32.91
CA THR A 146 12.39 -16.50 33.31
C THR A 146 11.50 -16.81 32.11
N TYR A 147 11.31 -15.83 31.22
CA TYR A 147 10.53 -15.97 29.99
C TYR A 147 11.17 -16.98 29.02
N TYR A 148 12.47 -16.82 28.78
CA TYR A 148 13.23 -17.71 27.89
C TYR A 148 13.17 -19.16 28.37
N GLU A 149 13.48 -19.42 29.64
CA GLU A 149 13.47 -20.79 30.18
C GLU A 149 12.08 -21.43 30.12
N LYS A 150 11.02 -20.63 30.30
CA LYS A 150 9.64 -21.08 30.20
C LYS A 150 9.26 -21.49 28.77
N TYR A 151 9.61 -20.69 27.77
CA TYR A 151 9.08 -20.84 26.41
C TYR A 151 10.08 -21.36 25.37
N LYS A 152 11.37 -21.53 25.70
CA LYS A 152 12.42 -21.90 24.73
C LYS A 152 12.11 -23.12 23.88
N ASN A 153 11.54 -24.17 24.46
CA ASN A 153 11.21 -25.40 23.74
C ASN A 153 9.94 -25.25 22.90
N GLU A 154 8.93 -24.55 23.43
CA GLU A 154 7.63 -24.35 22.76
C GLU A 154 7.75 -23.41 21.56
N ARG A 155 8.54 -22.34 21.71
CA ARG A 155 8.67 -21.25 20.73
C ARG A 155 9.98 -21.29 19.94
N GLY A 156 10.81 -22.29 20.20
CA GLY A 156 12.04 -22.56 19.45
C GLY A 156 13.16 -21.54 19.68
N PHE A 157 13.26 -20.96 20.88
CA PHE A 157 14.35 -20.04 21.23
C PHE A 157 15.67 -20.80 21.42
N GLU A 158 16.71 -20.36 20.73
CA GLU A 158 18.08 -20.88 20.88
C GLU A 158 18.96 -19.97 21.74
N SER A 159 18.55 -18.71 21.88
CA SER A 159 19.21 -17.69 22.68
C SER A 159 18.16 -16.74 23.27
N ARG A 160 18.59 -15.91 24.21
CA ARG A 160 17.80 -14.79 24.72
C ARG A 160 17.83 -13.56 23.81
N GLU A 161 18.68 -13.56 22.80
CA GLU A 161 18.84 -12.45 21.86
C GLU A 161 18.17 -12.83 20.53
N ILE A 162 17.09 -12.13 20.19
CA ILE A 162 16.27 -12.43 19.02
C ILE A 162 16.38 -11.30 18.00
N LEU A 163 16.58 -11.69 16.74
CA LEU A 163 16.45 -10.80 15.60
C LEU A 163 15.23 -11.23 14.79
N LEU A 164 14.35 -10.28 14.48
CA LEU A 164 13.18 -10.55 13.65
C LEU A 164 13.59 -10.87 12.22
N ARG A 165 12.89 -11.83 11.63
CA ARG A 165 13.09 -12.44 10.31
C ARG A 165 11.74 -12.64 9.66
N GLU A 166 11.74 -13.00 8.39
CA GLU A 166 10.55 -13.52 7.72
C GLU A 166 9.89 -14.64 8.55
N GLY A 167 8.58 -14.57 8.75
CA GLY A 167 7.81 -15.49 9.58
C GLY A 167 7.87 -15.23 11.09
N SER A 168 8.64 -14.24 11.57
CA SER A 168 8.59 -13.87 12.98
C SER A 168 7.23 -13.30 13.33
N GLU A 169 6.71 -13.68 14.50
CA GLU A 169 5.44 -13.20 15.02
C GLU A 169 5.65 -12.68 16.43
N VAL A 170 5.26 -11.42 16.69
CA VAL A 170 5.48 -10.76 17.96
C VAL A 170 4.27 -9.93 18.40
N VAL A 171 4.15 -9.75 19.71
CA VAL A 171 3.29 -8.73 20.32
C VAL A 171 4.17 -7.70 21.02
N LEU A 172 3.97 -6.43 20.68
CA LEU A 172 4.66 -5.28 21.26
C LEU A 172 3.70 -4.52 22.17
N TYR A 173 4.15 -4.21 23.38
CA TYR A 173 3.42 -3.36 24.33
C TYR A 173 4.19 -2.04 24.47
N MET A 174 3.68 -1.00 23.82
CA MET A 174 4.44 0.21 23.54
C MET A 174 3.88 1.41 24.32
N PRO A 175 4.71 2.24 24.97
CA PRO A 175 4.28 3.52 25.51
C PRO A 175 4.03 4.53 24.39
N SER A 176 3.27 5.61 24.65
CA SER A 176 2.95 6.60 23.61
C SER A 176 4.18 7.26 23.00
N SER A 177 5.30 7.31 23.73
CA SER A 177 6.56 7.90 23.25
C SER A 177 7.14 7.25 21.99
N VAL A 178 6.80 5.98 21.72
CA VAL A 178 7.22 5.26 20.49
C VAL A 178 6.04 4.87 19.61
N VAL A 179 4.84 5.29 19.97
CA VAL A 179 3.61 5.14 19.17
C VAL A 179 3.30 6.43 18.44
N GLY A 180 3.35 7.57 19.15
CA GLY A 180 2.71 8.80 18.72
C GLY A 180 1.19 8.66 18.84
N GLY A 181 0.47 8.85 17.74
CA GLY A 181 -0.95 8.48 17.61
C GLY A 181 -1.12 7.38 16.57
N ALA A 182 -2.25 6.67 16.62
CA ALA A 182 -2.60 5.66 15.63
C ALA A 182 -4.06 5.83 15.22
N GLU A 183 -4.28 6.05 13.93
CA GLU A 183 -5.60 6.05 13.30
C GLU A 183 -5.56 5.26 12.00
N GLY A 184 -6.71 4.76 11.58
CA GLY A 184 -6.93 4.18 10.26
C GLY A 184 -7.98 4.98 9.50
N ASP A 185 -7.99 4.81 8.18
CA ASP A 185 -9.07 5.23 7.29
C ASP A 185 -9.21 4.17 6.19
N GLY A 186 -10.32 4.21 5.46
CA GLY A 186 -10.58 3.32 4.33
C GLY A 186 -10.80 1.87 4.76
N GLY A 187 -11.38 1.63 5.94
CA GLY A 187 -11.75 0.32 6.45
C GLY A 187 -10.68 -0.39 7.28
N TYR A 188 -9.52 0.23 7.48
CA TYR A 188 -8.47 -0.30 8.37
C TYR A 188 -8.65 0.15 9.82
N GLU A 189 -9.45 1.19 10.05
CA GLU A 189 -9.80 1.66 11.38
C GLU A 189 -10.50 0.59 12.21
N GLY A 190 -10.30 0.64 13.52
CA GLY A 190 -11.16 -0.03 14.47
C GLY A 190 -12.32 0.86 14.90
N GLN A 191 -13.12 0.38 15.86
CA GLN A 191 -14.26 1.13 16.39
C GLN A 191 -13.84 2.41 17.14
N TYR A 192 -12.57 2.49 17.55
CA TYR A 192 -12.03 3.56 18.38
C TYR A 192 -10.74 4.11 17.78
N THR A 193 -10.48 5.38 18.01
CA THR A 193 -9.19 6.02 17.71
C THR A 193 -8.31 6.04 18.96
N LEU A 194 -6.98 6.06 18.76
CA LEU A 194 -6.03 6.14 19.86
C LEU A 194 -5.49 7.57 19.97
N ASP A 195 -5.74 8.21 21.12
CA ASP A 195 -5.14 9.50 21.46
C ASP A 195 -3.60 9.41 21.49
N THR A 196 -2.91 10.49 21.13
CA THR A 196 -1.44 10.60 21.04
C THR A 196 -0.66 10.38 22.35
N ASN A 197 -1.36 10.11 23.44
CA ASN A 197 -0.83 9.92 24.79
C ASN A 197 -1.41 8.63 25.39
N ARG A 198 -1.42 7.54 24.63
CA ARG A 198 -1.92 6.25 25.12
C ARG A 198 -0.96 5.13 24.72
N PRO A 199 -0.77 4.13 25.60
CA PRO A 199 -0.05 2.92 25.23
C PRO A 199 -0.81 2.11 24.18
N PHE A 200 -0.07 1.35 23.39
CA PHE A 200 -0.57 0.59 22.26
C PHE A 200 -0.01 -0.82 22.23
N ILE A 201 -0.89 -1.79 21.95
CA ILE A 201 -0.53 -3.20 21.80
C ILE A 201 -0.57 -3.53 20.32
N VAL A 202 0.57 -3.88 19.73
CA VAL A 202 0.65 -4.28 18.32
C VAL A 202 0.95 -5.76 18.24
N THR A 203 0.11 -6.51 17.55
CA THR A 203 0.45 -7.85 17.06
C THR A 203 0.87 -7.72 15.61
N MET A 204 2.05 -8.23 15.27
CA MET A 204 2.54 -8.21 13.90
C MET A 204 3.22 -9.51 13.51
N THR A 205 3.11 -9.85 12.23
CA THR A 205 3.80 -11.00 11.62
C THR A 205 4.59 -10.50 10.42
N ILE A 206 5.90 -10.77 10.40
CA ILE A 206 6.75 -10.43 9.27
C ILE A 206 6.44 -11.41 8.15
N CYS A 207 5.89 -10.92 7.05
CA CYS A 207 5.49 -11.75 5.92
C CYS A 207 6.62 -11.91 4.90
N ASP A 208 7.40 -10.85 4.67
CA ASP A 208 8.46 -10.82 3.65
C ASP A 208 9.41 -9.64 3.90
N THR A 209 10.62 -9.72 3.35
CA THR A 209 11.58 -8.61 3.32
C THR A 209 12.15 -8.45 1.91
N VAL A 210 11.93 -7.29 1.33
CA VAL A 210 12.33 -6.97 -0.04
C VAL A 210 13.45 -5.93 0.00
N LYS A 211 14.65 -6.33 -0.40
CA LYS A 211 15.79 -5.41 -0.49
C LYS A 211 15.54 -4.39 -1.61
N ASN A 212 15.29 -4.89 -2.82
CA ASN A 212 15.08 -4.06 -4.01
C ASN A 212 13.62 -4.13 -4.48
N PRO A 213 12.77 -3.17 -4.09
CA PRO A 213 11.35 -3.19 -4.44
C PRO A 213 11.10 -3.05 -5.94
N LEU A 214 11.93 -2.32 -6.68
CA LEU A 214 11.80 -2.14 -8.12
C LEU A 214 12.06 -3.44 -8.89
N GLU A 215 13.15 -4.14 -8.55
CA GLU A 215 13.46 -5.44 -9.16
C GLU A 215 12.39 -6.48 -8.83
N SER A 216 11.95 -6.50 -7.56
CA SER A 216 10.91 -7.42 -7.10
C SER A 216 9.60 -7.17 -7.83
N GLU A 217 9.18 -5.91 -7.98
CA GLU A 217 7.96 -5.54 -8.69
C GLU A 217 8.07 -5.85 -10.19
N GLY A 218 9.18 -5.44 -10.83
CA GLY A 218 9.40 -5.69 -12.25
C GLY A 218 9.40 -7.19 -12.57
N SER A 219 10.09 -7.99 -11.77
CA SER A 219 10.10 -9.46 -11.91
C SER A 219 8.71 -10.07 -11.70
N ALA A 220 7.90 -9.50 -10.79
CA ALA A 220 6.53 -9.96 -10.57
C ALA A 220 5.62 -9.65 -11.77
N VAL A 221 5.78 -8.49 -12.40
CA VAL A 221 5.06 -8.13 -13.64
C VAL A 221 5.47 -9.03 -14.80
N ASP A 222 6.78 -9.25 -14.98
CA ASP A 222 7.31 -10.15 -16.02
C ASP A 222 6.74 -11.57 -15.83
N ALA A 223 6.83 -12.11 -14.61
CA ALA A 223 6.32 -13.44 -14.27
C ALA A 223 4.79 -13.57 -14.40
N PHE A 224 4.04 -12.52 -14.07
CA PHE A 224 2.59 -12.47 -14.26
C PHE A 224 2.25 -12.63 -15.75
N CYS A 225 2.86 -11.82 -16.62
CA CYS A 225 2.61 -11.86 -18.06
C CYS A 225 3.10 -13.17 -18.71
N GLU A 226 4.26 -13.69 -18.30
CA GLU A 226 4.75 -15.00 -18.75
C GLU A 226 3.80 -16.14 -18.33
N GLY A 227 3.26 -16.09 -17.12
CA GLY A 227 2.32 -17.07 -16.57
C GLY A 227 0.90 -16.98 -17.15
N ASP A 228 0.53 -15.81 -17.69
CA ASP A 228 -0.78 -15.50 -18.27
C ASP A 228 -0.72 -15.35 -19.79
N GLY A 229 -0.45 -16.45 -20.50
CA GLY A 229 -0.50 -16.47 -21.97
C GLY A 229 0.76 -15.97 -22.68
N GLY A 230 1.83 -15.66 -21.94
CA GLY A 230 3.17 -15.40 -22.48
C GLY A 230 3.45 -13.93 -22.78
N LEU A 231 4.74 -13.58 -22.75
CA LEU A 231 5.26 -12.23 -22.94
C LEU A 231 6.18 -12.15 -24.17
N ARG A 232 5.92 -11.19 -25.05
CA ARG A 232 6.77 -10.86 -26.20
C ARG A 232 7.28 -9.42 -26.09
N VAL A 233 8.60 -9.26 -25.98
CA VAL A 233 9.25 -7.95 -25.92
C VAL A 233 9.87 -7.60 -27.28
N TYR A 234 9.48 -6.46 -27.83
CA TYR A 234 10.08 -5.85 -29.00
C TYR A 234 11.15 -4.83 -28.60
N ASP A 235 12.21 -4.73 -29.41
CA ASP A 235 13.35 -3.84 -29.21
C ASP A 235 13.71 -3.05 -30.48
N THR A 236 14.63 -2.09 -30.36
CA THR A 236 15.05 -1.21 -31.48
C THR A 236 16.04 -1.85 -32.45
N LYS A 237 16.48 -3.09 -32.21
CA LYS A 237 17.59 -3.72 -32.93
C LYS A 237 17.15 -4.95 -33.71
N GLU A 238 16.93 -6.06 -33.01
CA GLU A 238 16.74 -7.39 -33.58
C GLU A 238 15.26 -7.77 -33.63
N ASN A 239 14.50 -7.44 -32.59
CA ASN A 239 13.08 -7.77 -32.48
C ASN A 239 12.21 -6.53 -32.63
N LYS A 240 12.31 -5.83 -33.77
CA LYS A 240 11.50 -4.63 -34.01
C LYS A 240 10.02 -4.94 -34.10
N ARG A 241 9.20 -4.11 -33.47
CA ARG A 241 7.74 -4.17 -33.59
C ARG A 241 7.35 -3.87 -35.05
N PRO A 242 6.63 -4.78 -35.74
CA PRO A 242 6.17 -4.50 -37.10
C PRO A 242 5.17 -3.34 -37.14
N GLU A 243 5.24 -2.51 -38.18
CA GLU A 243 4.30 -1.41 -38.39
C GLU A 243 2.97 -1.87 -39.00
N LYS A 244 3.01 -2.93 -39.83
CA LYS A 244 1.83 -3.40 -40.55
C LYS A 244 1.09 -4.44 -39.75
N ALA A 245 -0.23 -4.24 -39.64
CA ALA A 245 -1.11 -5.12 -38.88
C ALA A 245 -1.26 -6.53 -39.48
N ASP A 246 -0.90 -6.75 -40.75
CA ASP A 246 -0.93 -8.05 -41.42
C ASP A 246 0.37 -8.87 -41.22
N ASP A 247 1.41 -8.29 -40.63
CA ASP A 247 2.67 -8.99 -40.34
C ASP A 247 2.45 -10.07 -39.28
N ALA A 248 2.95 -11.28 -39.52
CA ALA A 248 2.79 -12.41 -38.60
C ALA A 248 3.37 -12.15 -37.20
N ASN A 249 4.36 -11.26 -37.08
CA ASN A 249 4.96 -10.83 -35.82
C ASN A 249 4.33 -9.54 -35.27
N HIS A 250 3.23 -9.03 -35.85
CA HIS A 250 2.52 -7.90 -35.26
C HIS A 250 1.83 -8.34 -33.96
N PRO A 251 1.71 -7.48 -32.92
CA PRO A 251 0.99 -7.80 -31.68
C PRO A 251 -0.44 -8.37 -31.84
N TYR A 252 -1.07 -8.16 -32.99
CA TYR A 252 -2.41 -8.68 -33.29
C TYR A 252 -2.39 -10.13 -33.81
N ASN A 253 -1.21 -10.67 -34.16
CA ASN A 253 -1.07 -11.96 -34.86
C ASN A 253 -0.22 -12.98 -34.10
N ILE A 254 0.50 -12.57 -33.06
CA ILE A 254 1.33 -13.46 -32.26
C ILE A 254 0.51 -14.30 -31.29
N THR A 255 1.12 -15.36 -30.75
CA THR A 255 0.51 -16.22 -29.74
C THR A 255 0.52 -15.60 -28.36
N GLU A 256 1.63 -14.96 -28.00
CA GLU A 256 1.86 -14.34 -26.69
C GLU A 256 0.81 -13.27 -26.42
N ARG A 257 0.20 -13.35 -25.24
CA ARG A 257 -0.85 -12.44 -24.83
C ARG A 257 -0.31 -11.02 -24.65
N TRP A 258 0.81 -10.89 -23.96
CA TRP A 258 1.34 -9.61 -23.51
C TRP A 258 2.49 -9.13 -24.39
N VAL A 259 2.49 -7.84 -24.72
CA VAL A 259 3.58 -7.17 -25.44
C VAL A 259 3.92 -5.83 -24.83
N ASN A 260 5.17 -5.36 -24.94
CA ASN A 260 5.51 -4.01 -24.50
C ASN A 260 4.77 -2.93 -25.31
N ALA A 261 4.18 -1.96 -24.60
CA ALA A 261 3.48 -0.83 -25.18
C ALA A 261 4.41 0.02 -26.06
N CYS A 262 5.64 0.24 -25.57
CA CYS A 262 6.72 0.92 -26.27
C CYS A 262 8.07 0.28 -25.93
N ASP A 263 9.12 0.69 -26.64
CA ASP A 263 10.51 0.27 -26.44
C ASP A 263 11.28 1.19 -25.47
N THR A 264 10.64 2.24 -24.95
CA THR A 264 11.26 3.29 -24.12
C THR A 264 11.02 3.13 -22.62
N VAL A 265 9.94 2.46 -22.19
CA VAL A 265 9.68 2.17 -20.76
C VAL A 265 9.42 0.68 -20.48
N PRO A 266 9.97 0.13 -19.38
CA PRO A 266 9.92 -1.30 -19.13
C PRO A 266 8.61 -1.65 -18.46
N GLN A 267 8.20 -2.91 -18.60
CA GLN A 267 7.09 -3.48 -17.84
C GLN A 267 5.81 -2.63 -17.91
N VAL A 268 5.56 -2.04 -19.09
CA VAL A 268 4.24 -1.58 -19.51
C VAL A 268 3.82 -2.53 -20.62
N TYR A 269 3.02 -3.52 -20.25
CA TYR A 269 2.62 -4.60 -21.14
C TYR A 269 1.13 -4.50 -21.48
N VAL A 270 0.79 -4.85 -22.72
CA VAL A 270 -0.56 -4.69 -23.27
C VAL A 270 -0.96 -6.00 -23.95
N ASP A 271 -2.15 -6.47 -23.63
CA ASP A 271 -2.90 -7.42 -24.44
C ASP A 271 -3.85 -6.63 -25.35
N TYR A 272 -3.43 -6.44 -26.60
CA TYR A 272 -4.22 -5.73 -27.60
C TYR A 272 -5.42 -6.55 -28.11
N ARG A 273 -5.50 -7.84 -27.78
CA ARG A 273 -6.51 -8.76 -28.29
C ARG A 273 -7.53 -9.13 -27.22
N TYR A 274 -7.41 -8.57 -26.02
CA TYR A 274 -8.30 -8.83 -24.90
C TYR A 274 -9.75 -8.47 -25.21
N HIS A 275 -10.66 -9.39 -24.90
CA HIS A 275 -12.10 -9.15 -24.85
C HIS A 275 -12.67 -9.51 -23.47
N PRO A 276 -13.75 -8.85 -23.02
CA PRO A 276 -14.45 -9.27 -21.82
C PRO A 276 -14.87 -10.74 -21.89
N GLY A 277 -14.54 -11.51 -20.85
CA GLY A 277 -14.70 -12.96 -20.81
C GLY A 277 -13.41 -13.74 -21.07
N ASP A 278 -12.38 -13.10 -21.63
CA ASP A 278 -11.05 -13.71 -21.72
C ASP A 278 -10.43 -13.80 -20.33
N ALA A 279 -10.41 -15.02 -19.78
CA ALA A 279 -9.90 -15.26 -18.44
C ALA A 279 -8.45 -14.74 -18.30
N ILE A 280 -8.23 -13.85 -17.33
CA ILE A 280 -6.91 -13.45 -16.87
C ILE A 280 -6.52 -14.35 -15.70
N ARG A 281 -5.36 -15.01 -15.81
CA ARG A 281 -4.87 -15.90 -14.77
C ARG A 281 -4.16 -15.10 -13.67
N PHE A 282 -4.84 -14.95 -12.54
CA PHE A 282 -4.23 -14.45 -11.30
C PHE A 282 -3.53 -15.60 -10.55
N PRO A 283 -2.18 -15.64 -10.46
CA PRO A 283 -1.46 -16.76 -9.83
C PRO A 283 -1.78 -16.87 -8.33
N GLU A 284 -1.88 -15.74 -7.66
CA GLU A 284 -2.22 -15.62 -6.24
C GLU A 284 -3.46 -14.75 -6.12
N ARG A 285 -4.65 -15.38 -6.25
CA ARG A 285 -5.93 -14.67 -6.16
C ARG A 285 -6.13 -14.06 -4.77
N TYR A 286 -6.72 -12.87 -4.72
CA TYR A 286 -7.12 -12.25 -3.46
C TYR A 286 -8.01 -13.19 -2.66
N GLN A 287 -7.62 -13.45 -1.41
CA GLN A 287 -8.32 -14.36 -0.51
C GLN A 287 -9.16 -13.55 0.47
N SER A 288 -10.47 -13.75 0.42
CA SER A 288 -11.42 -13.17 1.38
C SER A 288 -12.44 -14.21 1.80
N ALA A 289 -12.82 -14.20 3.08
CA ALA A 289 -13.93 -15.01 3.56
C ALA A 289 -15.31 -14.41 3.23
N TYR A 290 -15.36 -13.23 2.60
CA TYR A 290 -16.58 -12.46 2.41
C TYR A 290 -16.82 -12.05 0.96
N GLU A 291 -18.09 -11.85 0.63
CA GLU A 291 -18.51 -11.35 -0.68
C GLU A 291 -17.90 -9.95 -0.96
N PRO A 292 -17.56 -9.64 -2.22
CA PRO A 292 -17.78 -10.49 -3.40
C PRO A 292 -16.66 -11.52 -3.66
N TYR A 293 -15.52 -11.40 -2.95
CA TYR A 293 -14.32 -12.18 -3.27
C TYR A 293 -14.31 -13.61 -2.70
N ALA A 294 -15.23 -13.94 -1.78
CA ALA A 294 -15.48 -15.32 -1.34
C ALA A 294 -15.84 -16.27 -2.49
N ALA A 295 -16.39 -15.73 -3.59
CA ALA A 295 -16.78 -16.48 -4.79
C ALA A 295 -16.07 -15.94 -6.05
N PHE A 296 -14.74 -15.81 -5.99
CA PHE A 296 -13.92 -15.17 -7.03
C PHE A 296 -14.28 -15.57 -8.48
N ASP A 297 -14.35 -16.86 -8.80
CA ASP A 297 -14.64 -17.32 -10.17
C ASP A 297 -16.05 -16.91 -10.63
N LYS A 298 -17.02 -16.91 -9.70
CA LYS A 298 -18.37 -16.43 -10.01
C LYS A 298 -18.38 -14.92 -10.23
N LEU A 299 -17.66 -14.16 -9.41
CA LEU A 299 -17.53 -12.72 -9.58
C LEU A 299 -16.96 -12.38 -10.96
N GLU A 300 -15.90 -13.08 -11.39
CA GLU A 300 -15.32 -12.86 -12.73
C GLU A 300 -16.31 -13.17 -13.86
N GLN A 301 -17.12 -14.24 -13.72
CA GLN A 301 -18.18 -14.55 -14.66
C GLN A 301 -19.27 -13.46 -14.67
N ASP A 302 -19.73 -13.03 -13.50
CA ASP A 302 -20.76 -11.99 -13.36
C ASP A 302 -20.28 -10.65 -13.95
N ILE A 303 -18.98 -10.33 -13.82
CA ILE A 303 -18.36 -9.16 -14.46
C ILE A 303 -18.34 -9.32 -15.98
N ALA A 304 -17.91 -10.47 -16.49
CA ALA A 304 -17.88 -10.72 -17.93
C ALA A 304 -19.29 -10.60 -18.55
N ASP A 305 -20.30 -11.17 -17.89
CA ASP A 305 -21.69 -11.10 -18.33
C ASP A 305 -22.21 -9.65 -18.32
N ALA A 306 -21.89 -8.87 -17.28
CA ALA A 306 -22.24 -7.45 -17.19
C ALA A 306 -21.59 -6.61 -18.30
N LEU A 307 -20.31 -6.84 -18.59
CA LEU A 307 -19.61 -6.15 -19.69
C LEU A 307 -20.15 -6.57 -21.06
N LYS A 308 -20.59 -7.81 -21.20
CA LYS A 308 -21.23 -8.34 -22.41
C LYS A 308 -22.60 -7.71 -22.66
N GLU A 309 -23.41 -7.58 -21.61
CA GLU A 309 -24.71 -6.92 -21.70
C GLU A 309 -24.56 -5.43 -22.05
N ARG A 310 -23.55 -4.75 -21.48
CA ARG A 310 -23.37 -3.31 -21.67
C ARG A 310 -22.67 -2.92 -22.97
N PHE A 311 -21.61 -3.64 -23.34
CA PHE A 311 -20.70 -3.25 -24.42
C PHE A 311 -20.65 -4.25 -25.57
N GLY A 312 -21.30 -5.40 -25.45
CA GLY A 312 -21.37 -6.39 -26.53
C GLY A 312 -22.30 -5.95 -27.66
N SER A 313 -22.10 -6.55 -28.84
CA SER A 313 -23.06 -6.50 -29.94
C SER A 313 -24.40 -7.14 -29.55
N GLU A 314 -25.42 -7.09 -30.43
CA GLU A 314 -26.69 -7.81 -30.19
C GLU A 314 -26.49 -9.34 -29.99
N GLU A 315 -25.45 -9.90 -30.60
CA GLU A 315 -25.04 -11.31 -30.42
C GLU A 315 -24.13 -11.50 -29.20
N GLY A 316 -23.77 -10.41 -28.52
CA GLY A 316 -22.90 -10.37 -27.36
C GLY A 316 -21.44 -10.71 -27.70
N THR A 317 -20.98 -10.21 -28.85
CA THR A 317 -19.60 -10.32 -29.34
C THR A 317 -18.94 -8.96 -29.40
N TYR A 318 -17.61 -8.95 -29.53
CA TYR A 318 -16.80 -7.74 -29.66
C TYR A 318 -16.03 -7.76 -30.98
N PRO A 319 -15.77 -6.60 -31.60
CA PRO A 319 -14.98 -6.55 -32.82
C PRO A 319 -13.54 -7.05 -32.57
N ASP A 320 -12.97 -7.76 -33.53
CA ASP A 320 -11.55 -8.08 -33.51
C ASP A 320 -10.75 -6.78 -33.72
N VAL A 321 -9.63 -6.60 -33.01
CA VAL A 321 -8.75 -5.43 -33.18
C VAL A 321 -8.30 -5.21 -34.63
N LYS A 322 -8.30 -6.25 -35.46
CA LYS A 322 -7.99 -6.19 -36.90
C LYS A 322 -9.11 -5.58 -37.74
N GLU A 323 -10.35 -5.65 -37.28
CA GLU A 323 -11.52 -5.05 -37.95
C GLU A 323 -11.62 -3.56 -37.69
N LEU A 324 -11.07 -3.10 -36.56
CA LEU A 324 -10.97 -1.69 -36.21
C LEU A 324 -9.87 -1.01 -37.05
N THR A 325 -10.03 0.27 -37.38
CA THR A 325 -9.09 1.01 -38.23
C THR A 325 -8.28 2.04 -37.46
N ASP A 326 -8.94 3.07 -36.94
CA ASP A 326 -8.28 4.27 -36.44
C ASP A 326 -7.80 4.12 -35.00
N SER A 327 -6.51 4.40 -34.80
CA SER A 327 -5.91 4.50 -33.48
C SER A 327 -6.19 5.86 -32.85
N VAL A 328 -6.19 5.93 -31.52
CA VAL A 328 -6.41 7.19 -30.77
C VAL A 328 -5.33 8.23 -31.11
N LYS A 329 -4.05 7.82 -31.22
CA LYS A 329 -2.89 8.73 -31.39
C LYS A 329 -2.72 9.68 -30.20
N MET A 330 -1.73 10.57 -30.28
CA MET A 330 -1.37 11.47 -29.17
C MET A 330 -2.36 12.62 -28.97
N ASP A 331 -2.89 13.14 -30.08
CA ASP A 331 -3.81 14.28 -30.17
C ASP A 331 -5.29 13.87 -30.20
N GLY A 332 -5.58 12.57 -30.27
CA GLY A 332 -6.96 12.08 -30.29
C GLY A 332 -7.61 12.09 -28.92
N LYS A 333 -8.92 12.34 -28.94
CA LYS A 333 -9.77 12.36 -27.74
C LYS A 333 -10.47 11.02 -27.58
N ALA A 334 -10.14 10.31 -26.51
CA ALA A 334 -10.75 9.02 -26.20
C ALA A 334 -11.73 9.16 -25.03
N LYS A 335 -12.88 8.49 -25.14
CA LYS A 335 -13.78 8.20 -24.02
C LYS A 335 -13.48 6.78 -23.54
N ILE A 336 -13.02 6.65 -22.30
CA ILE A 336 -12.48 5.40 -21.75
C ILE A 336 -13.35 4.85 -20.63
N TRP A 337 -13.73 3.59 -20.74
CA TRP A 337 -14.25 2.78 -19.62
C TRP A 337 -13.17 1.83 -19.13
N TYR A 338 -13.08 1.63 -17.81
CA TYR A 338 -12.04 0.78 -17.25
C TYR A 338 -12.45 0.02 -15.99
N ILE A 339 -11.71 -1.06 -15.73
CA ILE A 339 -11.61 -1.74 -14.45
C ILE A 339 -10.13 -1.74 -14.05
N GLY A 340 -9.81 -1.13 -12.92
CA GLY A 340 -8.49 -1.14 -12.30
C GLY A 340 -8.38 -2.24 -11.26
N ARG A 341 -7.36 -3.09 -11.39
CA ARG A 341 -7.11 -4.25 -10.54
C ARG A 341 -5.68 -4.33 -10.02
N PHE A 342 -5.52 -4.93 -8.86
CA PHE A 342 -4.23 -5.50 -8.45
C PHE A 342 -3.95 -6.82 -9.19
N LEU A 343 -2.71 -7.30 -9.17
CA LEU A 343 -2.33 -8.58 -9.80
C LEU A 343 -2.87 -9.83 -9.07
N ASP A 344 -3.57 -9.65 -7.96
CA ASP A 344 -4.35 -10.69 -7.29
C ASP A 344 -5.84 -10.68 -7.71
N GLY A 345 -6.22 -9.75 -8.58
CA GLY A 345 -7.56 -9.60 -9.15
C GLY A 345 -8.53 -8.75 -8.34
N PHE A 346 -8.14 -8.22 -7.17
CA PHE A 346 -8.96 -7.27 -6.42
C PHE A 346 -9.14 -5.97 -7.22
N ILE A 347 -10.38 -5.45 -7.26
CA ILE A 347 -10.77 -4.27 -8.03
C ILE A 347 -10.70 -3.05 -7.13
N PHE A 348 -9.69 -2.21 -7.36
CA PHE A 348 -9.49 -1.00 -6.56
C PHE A 348 -10.33 0.18 -7.08
N ASP A 349 -10.64 0.20 -8.38
CA ASP A 349 -11.40 1.27 -9.00
C ASP A 349 -12.06 0.83 -10.32
N THR A 350 -13.16 1.44 -10.69
CA THR A 350 -13.82 1.29 -12.00
C THR A 350 -14.83 2.41 -12.22
N ASN A 351 -14.94 2.90 -13.45
CA ASN A 351 -16.01 3.81 -13.84
C ASN A 351 -17.28 3.11 -14.38
N ILE A 352 -17.29 1.77 -14.47
CA ILE A 352 -18.40 0.97 -15.03
C ILE A 352 -19.39 0.59 -13.92
N ASP A 353 -20.64 1.04 -14.03
CA ASP A 353 -21.62 0.95 -12.95
C ASP A 353 -22.08 -0.47 -12.61
N GLU A 354 -22.19 -1.35 -13.59
CA GLU A 354 -22.56 -2.75 -13.37
C GLU A 354 -21.46 -3.46 -12.57
N VAL A 355 -20.19 -3.15 -12.86
CA VAL A 355 -19.05 -3.68 -12.11
C VAL A 355 -19.02 -3.06 -10.71
N LYS A 356 -19.20 -1.74 -10.57
CA LYS A 356 -19.37 -1.11 -9.25
C LYS A 356 -20.49 -1.78 -8.46
N LYS A 357 -21.59 -2.15 -9.09
CA LYS A 357 -22.71 -2.79 -8.40
C LYS A 357 -22.33 -4.15 -7.84
N LEU A 358 -21.59 -4.95 -8.61
CA LEU A 358 -21.09 -6.26 -8.19
C LEU A 358 -20.11 -6.13 -7.01
N ILE A 359 -19.15 -5.19 -7.09
CA ILE A 359 -18.13 -5.03 -6.04
C ILE A 359 -18.67 -4.25 -4.84
N TYR A 360 -19.28 -3.11 -5.09
CA TYR A 360 -19.59 -2.06 -4.13
C TYR A 360 -21.07 -2.00 -3.71
N GLY A 361 -21.96 -2.71 -4.40
CA GLY A 361 -23.38 -2.80 -4.03
C GLY A 361 -24.20 -1.66 -4.64
N GLU A 362 -24.95 -0.91 -3.85
CA GLU A 362 -25.77 0.17 -4.41
C GLU A 362 -24.89 1.29 -5.01
N VAL A 363 -25.10 1.59 -6.29
CA VAL A 363 -24.36 2.63 -7.01
C VAL A 363 -25.02 3.98 -6.75
N LYS A 364 -24.34 4.87 -6.01
CA LYS A 364 -24.87 6.19 -5.60
C LYS A 364 -24.82 7.24 -6.72
N SER A 365 -23.93 7.06 -7.70
CA SER A 365 -23.71 7.99 -8.81
C SER A 365 -23.37 7.22 -10.07
N THR A 366 -24.08 7.53 -11.16
CA THR A 366 -23.81 6.99 -12.48
C THR A 366 -22.40 7.36 -12.92
N GLY A 367 -21.63 6.37 -13.35
CA GLY A 367 -20.31 6.55 -13.93
C GLY A 367 -20.40 7.14 -15.33
N SER A 368 -19.36 7.86 -15.70
CA SER A 368 -19.15 8.36 -17.07
C SER A 368 -17.84 7.83 -17.60
N ALA A 369 -17.73 7.75 -18.93
CA ALA A 369 -16.46 7.52 -19.58
C ALA A 369 -15.46 8.61 -19.14
N PHE A 370 -14.22 8.21 -18.93
CA PHE A 370 -13.13 9.14 -18.65
C PHE A 370 -12.66 9.73 -19.98
N GLU A 371 -12.81 11.03 -20.16
CA GLU A 371 -12.28 11.73 -21.33
C GLU A 371 -10.77 11.92 -21.18
N TYR A 372 -10.01 11.47 -22.17
CA TYR A 372 -8.55 11.49 -22.13
C TYR A 372 -7.96 11.88 -23.47
N THR A 373 -7.07 12.87 -23.44
CA THR A 373 -6.19 13.25 -24.55
C THR A 373 -4.75 12.90 -24.15
N PRO A 374 -4.07 11.94 -24.79
CA PRO A 374 -2.78 11.45 -24.32
C PRO A 374 -1.69 12.53 -24.18
N GLU A 375 -1.62 13.50 -25.09
CA GLU A 375 -0.65 14.59 -25.02
C GLU A 375 -0.92 15.61 -23.90
N GLU A 376 -2.16 15.73 -23.43
CA GLU A 376 -2.54 16.63 -22.32
C GLU A 376 -2.20 16.03 -20.95
N GLY A 377 -1.99 14.71 -20.88
CA GLY A 377 -1.72 14.00 -19.64
C GLY A 377 -2.95 13.91 -18.72
N GLY A 378 -2.72 13.83 -17.40
CA GLY A 378 -3.82 13.74 -16.41
C GLY A 378 -4.24 12.32 -16.01
N ALA A 379 -3.62 11.29 -16.58
CA ALA A 379 -3.74 9.90 -16.17
C ALA A 379 -2.38 9.33 -15.76
N ILE A 380 -2.34 8.06 -15.32
CA ILE A 380 -1.08 7.37 -15.02
C ILE A 380 -0.16 7.32 -16.26
N SER A 381 1.16 7.35 -16.05
CA SER A 381 2.14 7.38 -17.15
C SER A 381 2.03 6.17 -18.09
N ALA A 382 1.60 5.00 -17.59
CA ALA A 382 1.38 3.83 -18.43
C ALA A 382 0.35 4.08 -19.54
N TRP A 383 -0.68 4.88 -19.28
CA TRP A 383 -1.73 5.22 -20.25
C TRP A 383 -1.19 6.07 -21.39
N TYR A 384 -0.24 6.97 -21.12
CA TYR A 384 0.46 7.76 -22.15
C TYR A 384 1.11 6.85 -23.21
N TYR A 385 1.68 5.72 -22.80
CA TYR A 385 2.33 4.78 -23.72
C TYR A 385 1.35 3.80 -24.38
N THR A 386 0.13 3.65 -23.84
CA THR A 386 -0.79 2.58 -24.24
C THR A 386 -1.96 3.09 -25.04
N ILE A 387 -2.69 4.09 -24.54
CA ILE A 387 -3.92 4.58 -25.17
C ILE A 387 -3.71 5.06 -26.61
N PRO A 388 -2.64 5.81 -26.96
CA PRO A 388 -2.40 6.22 -28.35
C PRO A 388 -2.32 5.07 -29.36
N ASN A 389 -1.93 3.88 -28.87
CA ASN A 389 -1.76 2.67 -29.67
C ASN A 389 -3.03 1.82 -29.74
N LEU A 390 -4.06 2.14 -28.95
CA LEU A 390 -5.37 1.48 -29.03
C LEU A 390 -6.21 2.10 -30.15
N LYS A 391 -7.16 1.33 -30.66
CA LYS A 391 -8.14 1.74 -31.66
C LYS A 391 -9.46 2.13 -31.02
N PHE A 392 -10.21 3.03 -31.67
CA PHE A 392 -11.56 3.33 -31.26
C PHE A 392 -12.45 2.09 -31.36
N GLY A 393 -13.29 1.82 -30.36
CA GLY A 393 -14.09 0.60 -30.22
C GLY A 393 -13.34 -0.62 -29.67
N GLN A 394 -12.07 -0.49 -29.29
CA GLN A 394 -11.24 -1.60 -28.84
C GLN A 394 -11.38 -1.87 -27.34
N TRP A 395 -11.43 -3.17 -26.99
CA TRP A 395 -11.04 -3.65 -25.68
C TRP A 395 -9.55 -4.03 -25.64
N ALA A 396 -8.89 -3.72 -24.54
CA ALA A 396 -7.51 -4.11 -24.26
C ALA A 396 -7.32 -4.37 -22.76
N ALA A 397 -6.28 -5.11 -22.42
CA ALA A 397 -5.80 -5.18 -21.03
C ALA A 397 -4.37 -4.66 -20.97
N MET A 398 -4.00 -4.00 -19.88
CA MET A 398 -2.63 -3.54 -19.65
C MET A 398 -2.14 -3.89 -18.25
N VAL A 399 -0.88 -4.28 -18.13
CA VAL A 399 -0.20 -4.46 -16.85
C VAL A 399 0.97 -3.50 -16.75
N THR A 400 1.15 -2.91 -15.58
CA THR A 400 2.24 -1.98 -15.34
C THR A 400 2.82 -2.07 -13.93
N THR A 401 4.12 -1.78 -13.83
CA THR A 401 4.76 -1.46 -12.54
C THR A 401 4.24 -0.12 -11.99
N SER A 402 4.36 0.05 -10.68
CA SER A 402 4.01 1.28 -9.96
C SER A 402 4.77 2.50 -10.47
N THR A 403 6.00 2.35 -10.98
CA THR A 403 6.81 3.49 -11.46
C THR A 403 6.15 4.22 -12.62
N ASN A 404 5.32 3.50 -13.40
CA ASN A 404 4.50 4.07 -14.47
C ASN A 404 3.04 4.33 -14.02
N ALA A 405 2.77 4.25 -12.71
CA ALA A 405 1.49 4.51 -12.05
C ALA A 405 1.68 5.35 -10.77
N TYR A 406 1.42 4.80 -9.57
CA TYR A 406 1.42 5.55 -8.30
C TYR A 406 2.74 5.48 -7.49
N GLY A 407 3.75 4.80 -8.04
CA GLY A 407 5.13 4.77 -7.56
C GLY A 407 5.32 4.28 -6.12
N SER A 408 6.34 4.82 -5.47
CA SER A 408 6.69 4.54 -4.08
C SER A 408 5.76 5.23 -3.06
N SER A 409 4.92 6.16 -3.51
CA SER A 409 3.96 6.86 -2.65
C SER A 409 2.65 6.10 -2.53
N GLY A 410 2.22 5.40 -3.59
CA GLY A 410 0.93 4.71 -3.61
C GLY A 410 -0.26 5.68 -3.54
N VAL A 411 -1.41 5.17 -3.11
CA VAL A 411 -2.65 5.94 -2.90
C VAL A 411 -3.21 5.60 -1.52
N SER A 412 -3.60 6.63 -0.77
CA SER A 412 -4.27 6.42 0.52
C SER A 412 -5.70 5.93 0.31
N GLY A 413 -6.09 4.90 1.07
CA GLY A 413 -7.50 4.54 1.18
C GLY A 413 -8.26 5.60 1.98
N SER A 414 -9.52 5.85 1.62
CA SER A 414 -10.38 6.75 2.38
C SER A 414 -11.85 6.34 2.32
N SER A 415 -12.56 6.55 3.42
CA SER A 415 -14.01 6.34 3.56
C SER A 415 -14.81 7.66 3.66
N SER A 416 -14.13 8.81 3.52
CA SER A 416 -14.63 10.13 3.93
C SER A 416 -15.45 10.89 2.87
N THR A 417 -16.47 11.61 3.34
CA THR A 417 -17.01 12.79 2.65
C THR A 417 -16.14 13.98 3.08
N SER A 418 -15.19 14.36 2.23
CA SER A 418 -14.30 15.53 2.38
C SER A 418 -13.88 15.86 3.83
N THR A 419 -12.88 15.14 4.33
CA THR A 419 -11.86 15.72 5.20
C THR A 419 -10.58 14.92 4.99
N THR A 420 -9.55 15.59 4.49
CA THR A 420 -8.20 15.02 4.34
C THR A 420 -7.70 14.53 5.68
N THR A 421 -7.59 13.21 5.82
CA THR A 421 -6.98 12.54 6.96
C THR A 421 -5.77 11.77 6.44
N SER A 422 -4.61 12.08 7.01
CA SER A 422 -3.28 11.74 6.51
C SER A 422 -2.90 10.29 6.82
N GLY A 423 -3.17 9.37 5.89
CA GLY A 423 -2.73 7.97 5.99
C GLY A 423 -1.42 7.62 5.25
N TYR A 424 -1.00 8.46 4.30
CA TYR A 424 0.30 8.39 3.65
C TYR A 424 0.98 9.76 3.69
N SER A 425 1.84 10.00 4.68
CA SER A 425 2.90 10.99 4.49
C SER A 425 4.08 10.30 3.83
N SER A 426 4.01 10.08 2.51
CA SER A 426 5.22 9.80 1.74
C SER A 426 6.08 11.06 1.82
N SER A 427 7.10 11.01 2.65
CA SER A 427 8.01 12.14 2.80
C SER A 427 8.86 12.27 1.54
N TYR A 428 9.27 13.48 1.19
CA TYR A 428 10.32 13.70 0.17
C TYR A 428 11.58 12.86 0.47
N LEU A 429 11.82 12.52 1.74
CA LEU A 429 12.88 11.63 2.19
C LEU A 429 12.69 10.18 1.74
N ASP A 430 11.46 9.67 1.64
CA ASP A 430 11.20 8.32 1.11
C ASP A 430 11.57 8.24 -0.37
N TYR A 431 11.27 9.30 -1.13
CA TYR A 431 11.70 9.44 -2.52
C TYR A 431 13.22 9.63 -2.66
N LEU A 432 13.87 10.41 -1.79
CA LEU A 432 15.34 10.54 -1.81
C LEU A 432 16.06 9.25 -1.40
N ASN A 433 15.53 8.53 -0.41
CA ASN A 433 16.04 7.22 -0.02
C ASN A 433 15.85 6.21 -1.15
N TYR A 434 14.73 6.27 -1.87
CA TYR A 434 14.50 5.56 -3.13
C TYR A 434 15.58 5.86 -4.18
N LEU A 435 15.88 7.14 -4.45
CA LEU A 435 16.91 7.54 -5.42
C LEU A 435 18.33 7.12 -5.00
N ASN A 436 18.62 7.15 -3.70
CA ASN A 436 19.90 6.70 -3.15
C ASN A 436 20.04 5.18 -3.20
N TYR A 437 18.98 4.43 -2.90
CA TYR A 437 18.95 2.98 -2.98
C TYR A 437 19.13 2.51 -4.42
N ALA A 438 18.39 3.12 -5.35
CA ALA A 438 18.50 2.86 -6.78
C ALA A 438 19.91 3.16 -7.32
N ASN A 439 20.51 4.31 -6.97
CA ASN A 439 21.87 4.65 -7.39
C ASN A 439 22.95 3.75 -6.78
N SER A 440 22.78 3.29 -5.53
CA SER A 440 23.75 2.43 -4.85
C SER A 440 23.79 1.01 -5.40
N TYR A 441 22.66 0.46 -5.86
CA TYR A 441 22.55 -0.94 -6.27
C TYR A 441 22.58 -1.13 -7.79
N TYR A 442 22.06 -0.17 -8.56
CA TYR A 442 22.11 -0.16 -10.02
C TYR A 442 23.23 0.72 -10.61
N GLY A 443 23.91 1.52 -9.78
CA GLY A 443 25.09 2.28 -10.20
C GLY A 443 26.25 1.34 -10.54
N MET A 444 26.61 1.28 -11.83
CA MET A 444 27.79 0.63 -12.43
C MET A 444 28.54 -0.38 -11.52
N ASN A 445 28.25 -1.69 -11.68
CA ASN A 445 29.01 -2.89 -11.24
C ASN A 445 28.24 -3.94 -10.39
N GLY A 446 26.93 -4.16 -10.64
CA GLY A 446 26.15 -5.25 -10.01
C GLY A 446 26.01 -6.53 -10.88
N TYR A 447 25.95 -7.69 -10.22
CA TYR A 447 26.09 -9.07 -10.73
C TYR A 447 25.02 -9.57 -11.76
N TYR A 448 24.03 -8.75 -12.14
CA TYR A 448 22.91 -9.08 -13.05
C TYR A 448 22.91 -8.23 -14.34
N GLY A 449 24.08 -7.75 -14.78
CA GLY A 449 24.26 -6.75 -15.84
C GLY A 449 23.88 -7.12 -17.28
N GLY A 450 23.18 -8.24 -17.53
CA GLY A 450 22.82 -8.69 -18.89
C GLY A 450 21.47 -8.18 -19.39
N TYR A 451 20.42 -8.32 -18.59
CA TYR A 451 19.03 -8.03 -19.00
C TYR A 451 18.55 -6.67 -18.48
N TYR A 452 18.75 -6.39 -17.19
CA TYR A 452 18.32 -5.13 -16.55
C TYR A 452 19.33 -3.98 -16.69
N GLY A 453 20.61 -4.29 -16.93
CA GLY A 453 21.70 -3.30 -16.97
C GLY A 453 21.64 -2.32 -18.15
N GLY A 454 21.13 -2.77 -19.30
CA GLY A 454 20.91 -1.89 -20.46
C GLY A 454 19.65 -1.04 -20.32
N TYR A 455 18.63 -1.58 -19.66
CA TYR A 455 17.31 -0.96 -19.53
C TYR A 455 17.33 0.19 -18.51
N TYR A 456 17.83 -0.07 -17.30
CA TYR A 456 17.87 0.93 -16.23
C TYR A 456 19.13 1.82 -16.28
N GLY A 457 20.23 1.35 -16.90
CA GLY A 457 21.49 2.11 -16.97
C GLY A 457 21.41 3.39 -17.82
N GLY A 458 20.52 3.45 -18.81
CA GLY A 458 20.25 4.66 -19.61
C GLY A 458 19.22 5.61 -19.00
N TYR A 459 18.40 5.12 -18.06
CA TYR A 459 17.25 5.83 -17.50
C TYR A 459 17.64 6.91 -16.47
N TYR A 460 18.76 6.75 -15.77
CA TYR A 460 19.21 7.70 -14.73
C TYR A 460 19.93 8.95 -15.28
N GLY A 461 20.12 9.07 -16.59
CA GLY A 461 20.74 10.25 -17.22
C GLY A 461 19.77 11.36 -17.67
N GLY A 462 18.44 11.13 -17.58
CA GLY A 462 17.42 11.99 -18.19
C GLY A 462 16.39 12.62 -17.24
N TYR A 463 16.46 12.34 -15.94
CA TYR A 463 15.46 12.82 -14.96
C TYR A 463 15.64 14.28 -14.54
N TYR A 464 15.61 15.19 -15.51
CA TYR A 464 15.63 16.63 -15.25
C TYR A 464 14.43 17.40 -15.82
N ASP A 465 13.40 16.76 -16.39
CA ASP A 465 12.29 17.55 -16.93
C ASP A 465 10.93 16.83 -17.09
N TYR A 466 10.46 16.13 -16.05
CA TYR A 466 9.03 15.80 -15.98
C TYR A 466 8.52 15.77 -14.53
N TYR A 467 8.27 16.97 -14.01
CA TYR A 467 7.50 17.18 -12.79
C TYR A 467 6.02 16.95 -13.09
N GLY A 468 5.57 15.70 -12.98
CA GLY A 468 4.15 15.36 -12.90
C GLY A 468 3.58 15.73 -11.53
N TYR A 469 3.52 17.02 -11.21
CA TYR A 469 2.57 17.51 -10.21
C TYR A 469 1.19 17.35 -10.82
N GLY A 470 0.46 16.31 -10.43
CA GLY A 470 -0.99 16.28 -10.61
C GLY A 470 -1.60 17.38 -9.73
N SER A 471 -1.68 18.60 -10.26
CA SER A 471 -2.40 19.69 -9.61
C SER A 471 -3.90 19.49 -9.80
N GLY A 472 -4.52 18.74 -8.90
CA GLY A 472 -5.96 18.80 -8.66
C GLY A 472 -6.25 19.81 -7.56
N TYR A 473 -5.97 21.09 -7.78
CA TYR A 473 -6.57 22.17 -6.98
C TYR A 473 -7.77 22.67 -7.78
N ASP A 474 -8.93 22.06 -7.55
CA ASP A 474 -10.20 22.62 -7.99
C ASP A 474 -10.70 23.55 -6.87
N ASP A 475 -10.36 24.83 -6.99
CA ASP A 475 -10.94 25.89 -6.16
C ASP A 475 -12.24 26.34 -6.83
N THR A 476 -13.29 25.51 -6.72
CA THR A 476 -14.67 25.96 -6.88
C THR A 476 -15.55 25.32 -5.81
N THR A 477 -15.96 26.17 -4.86
CA THR A 477 -16.93 25.84 -3.81
C THR A 477 -18.31 25.59 -4.41
N THR A 478 -18.59 24.34 -4.78
CA THR A 478 -19.97 23.85 -4.97
C THR A 478 -20.16 22.59 -4.15
N THR A 479 -20.93 22.71 -3.07
CA THR A 479 -21.16 21.64 -2.09
C THR A 479 -22.04 20.55 -2.71
N THR A 480 -21.43 19.52 -3.27
CA THR A 480 -22.11 18.27 -3.63
C THR A 480 -21.58 17.18 -2.69
N THR A 481 -22.46 16.62 -1.86
CA THR A 481 -22.10 15.60 -0.88
C THR A 481 -21.96 14.25 -1.58
N THR A 482 -20.82 14.00 -2.23
CA THR A 482 -20.44 12.67 -2.72
C THR A 482 -19.52 12.00 -1.71
N THR A 483 -19.96 10.89 -1.12
CA THR A 483 -19.08 9.98 -0.38
C THR A 483 -18.18 9.28 -1.40
N SER A 484 -16.94 9.73 -1.58
CA SER A 484 -15.94 9.04 -2.40
C SER A 484 -15.20 8.05 -1.51
N VAL A 485 -15.40 6.75 -1.73
CA VAL A 485 -14.59 5.71 -1.10
C VAL A 485 -13.45 5.38 -2.04
N THR A 486 -12.22 5.48 -1.58
CA THR A 486 -11.01 5.18 -2.35
C THR A 486 -10.33 3.96 -1.74
N THR A 487 -10.00 2.97 -2.58
CA THR A 487 -9.19 1.81 -2.18
C THR A 487 -7.73 2.24 -2.03
N GLU A 488 -7.06 1.81 -0.97
CA GLU A 488 -5.61 2.01 -0.82
C GLU A 488 -4.82 1.24 -1.88
N ILE A 489 -3.81 1.89 -2.48
CA ILE A 489 -2.80 1.24 -3.33
C ILE A 489 -1.46 1.34 -2.60
N PRO A 490 -0.88 0.23 -2.10
CA PRO A 490 0.40 0.27 -1.42
C PRO A 490 1.54 0.73 -2.35
N PRO A 491 2.68 1.20 -1.78
CA PRO A 491 3.89 1.48 -2.54
C PRO A 491 4.35 0.27 -3.36
N PHE A 492 4.90 0.50 -4.55
CA PHE A 492 5.41 -0.58 -5.43
C PHE A 492 4.40 -1.70 -5.70
N THR A 493 3.14 -1.31 -5.87
CA THR A 493 2.09 -2.24 -6.25
C THR A 493 1.85 -2.18 -7.75
N PRO A 494 2.06 -3.28 -8.47
CA PRO A 494 1.77 -3.36 -9.90
C PRO A 494 0.26 -3.43 -10.12
N LEU A 495 -0.18 -2.86 -11.25
CA LEU A 495 -1.59 -2.71 -11.57
C LEU A 495 -1.92 -3.35 -12.93
N LEU A 496 -3.15 -3.84 -13.03
CA LEU A 496 -3.79 -4.32 -14.23
C LEU A 496 -4.98 -3.40 -14.54
N PHE A 497 -5.12 -2.97 -15.79
CA PHE A 497 -6.32 -2.29 -16.27
C PHE A 497 -6.96 -3.07 -17.41
N GLN A 498 -8.26 -3.27 -17.34
CA GLN A 498 -9.09 -3.69 -18.47
C GLN A 498 -9.74 -2.43 -19.02
N ILE A 499 -9.50 -2.09 -20.29
CA ILE A 499 -9.80 -0.80 -20.90
C ILE A 499 -10.69 -1.00 -22.12
N TYR A 500 -11.72 -0.19 -22.23
CA TYR A 500 -12.53 -0.03 -23.44
C TYR A 500 -12.45 1.41 -23.92
N VAL A 501 -12.08 1.60 -25.19
CA VAL A 501 -12.12 2.90 -25.87
C VAL A 501 -13.40 2.94 -26.68
N GLU A 502 -14.28 3.91 -26.44
CA GLU A 502 -15.51 4.05 -27.23
C GLU A 502 -15.20 4.27 -28.72
N PRO A 503 -16.12 3.94 -29.65
CA PRO A 503 -16.02 4.37 -31.04
C PRO A 503 -15.88 5.89 -31.16
N SER A 504 -15.25 6.38 -32.23
CA SER A 504 -15.19 7.82 -32.46
C SER A 504 -16.58 8.38 -32.78
N ASP A 505 -16.87 9.58 -32.27
CA ASP A 505 -18.15 10.29 -32.52
C ASP A 505 -18.31 10.70 -34.02
N GLU A 506 -17.31 10.44 -34.87
CA GLU A 506 -17.31 10.82 -36.31
C GLU A 506 -18.05 9.80 -37.21
N ALA A 507 -18.53 8.67 -36.67
CA ALA A 507 -19.16 7.60 -37.46
C ALA A 507 -20.64 7.84 -37.84
N ASP A 508 -21.28 8.93 -37.37
CA ASP A 508 -22.70 9.23 -37.63
C ASP A 508 -22.93 10.23 -38.80
N GLU A 509 -21.89 10.59 -39.58
CA GLU A 509 -21.99 11.56 -40.70
C GLU A 509 -21.85 10.98 -42.13
N GLU A 510 -22.05 9.68 -42.38
CA GLU A 510 -22.16 9.13 -43.75
C GLU A 510 -23.58 8.72 -44.20
#